data_AF-A0A7W8VBK6-F1
#
_entry.id   AF-A0A7W8VBK6-F1
#
_cell.length_a   1.000
_cell.length_b   1.000
_cell.length_c   1.000
_cell.angle_alpha   90.00
_cell.angle_beta   90.00
_cell.angle_gamma   90.00
#
_symmetry.space_group_name_H-M   'P 1'
#
loop_
_entity.id
_entity.type
_entity.pdbx_description
1 polymer ?
#
loop_
_entity_poly.entity_id
_entity_poly.type
_entity_poly.pdbx_seq_one_letter_code
_entity_poly.pdbx_strand_id
1 'polypeptide(L)' 'MTALETALRPPLSARLRALPVIAAALLCRAGGTWPDWCTGVALQPSRAHAWVEAEGRPIGEDEQDIALLVTAMRVTRREG' A
#
# COMPACT_ATOMS: atom_id res chain seq x y z
N MET A 1 4.21 -13.97 -20.17
CA MET A 1 5.29 -14.32 -19.21
C MET A 1 6.13 -13.07 -18.87
N THR A 2 5.46 -11.93 -18.62
CA THR A 2 6.07 -10.57 -18.55
C THR A 2 5.90 -9.94 -17.16
N ALA A 3 4.95 -10.46 -16.36
CA ALA A 3 4.61 -9.95 -15.03
C ALA A 3 5.70 -10.26 -13.97
N LEU A 4 6.38 -11.41 -14.08
CA LEU A 4 7.42 -11.81 -13.11
C LEU A 4 8.72 -11.00 -13.27
N GLU A 5 9.13 -10.71 -14.52
CA GLU A 5 10.29 -9.83 -14.82
C GLU A 5 10.06 -8.38 -14.35
N THR A 6 8.83 -7.88 -14.50
CA THR A 6 8.45 -6.54 -14.02
C THR A 6 8.53 -6.42 -12.50
N ALA A 7 8.27 -7.51 -11.76
CA ALA A 7 8.35 -7.52 -10.30
C ALA A 7 9.80 -7.39 -9.79
N LEU A 8 10.78 -7.95 -10.50
CA LEU A 8 12.19 -7.89 -10.10
C LEU A 8 12.83 -6.51 -10.34
N ARG A 9 12.36 -5.80 -11.37
CA ARG A 9 12.79 -4.42 -11.70
C ARG A 9 11.60 -3.58 -12.14
N PRO A 10 10.80 -3.05 -11.20
CA PRO A 10 9.67 -2.20 -11.55
C PRO A 10 10.17 -0.91 -12.25
N PRO A 11 9.36 -0.29 -13.13
CA PRO A 11 9.69 0.99 -13.75
C PRO A 11 9.88 2.08 -12.68
N LEU A 12 10.68 3.11 -13.00
CA LEU A 12 11.00 4.18 -12.06
C LEU A 12 9.75 4.86 -11.49
N SER A 13 8.71 5.03 -12.30
CA SER A 13 7.40 5.57 -11.88
C SER A 13 6.75 4.75 -10.77
N ALA A 14 6.81 3.42 -10.84
CA ALA A 14 6.30 2.53 -9.80
C ALA A 14 7.18 2.58 -8.54
N ARG A 15 8.51 2.69 -8.69
CA ARG A 15 9.42 2.82 -7.54
C ARG A 15 9.19 4.12 -6.77
N LEU A 16 9.07 5.25 -7.48
CA LEU A 16 8.82 6.55 -6.87
C LEU A 16 7.48 6.58 -6.12
N ARG A 17 6.44 5.92 -6.64
CA ARG A 17 5.15 5.77 -5.96
C ARG A 17 5.23 4.91 -4.70
N ALA A 18 6.16 3.98 -4.61
CA ALA A 18 6.33 3.12 -3.44
C ALA A 18 7.13 3.77 -2.30
N LEU A 19 7.95 4.80 -2.59
CA LEU A 19 8.82 5.43 -1.59
C LEU A 19 8.05 6.00 -0.38
N PRO A 20 6.94 6.75 -0.54
CA PRO A 20 6.18 7.27 0.59
C PRO A 20 5.60 6.16 1.48
N VAL A 21 5.07 5.10 0.86
CA VAL A 21 4.48 3.94 1.57
C VAL A 21 5.53 3.20 2.39
N ILE A 22 6.72 2.97 1.80
CA ILE A 22 7.83 2.32 2.51
C ILE A 22 8.37 3.23 3.62
N ALA A 23 8.52 4.52 3.37
CA ALA A 23 8.97 5.48 4.38
C ALA A 23 7.99 5.56 5.56
N ALA A 24 6.69 5.62 5.29
CA ALA A 24 5.63 5.55 6.30
C ALA A 24 5.72 4.26 7.13
N ALA A 25 5.88 3.11 6.48
CA ALA A 25 6.02 1.84 7.19
C ALA A 25 7.27 1.78 8.08
N LEU A 26 8.40 2.32 7.62
CA LEU A 26 9.61 2.43 8.43
C LEU A 26 9.41 3.36 9.64
N LEU A 27 8.70 4.48 9.46
CA LEU A 27 8.39 5.40 10.54
C LEU A 27 7.47 4.76 11.60
N CYS A 28 6.41 4.06 11.18
CA CYS A 28 5.56 3.28 12.10
C CYS A 28 6.39 2.29 12.93
N ARG A 29 7.29 1.57 12.25
CA ARG A 29 8.17 0.58 12.90
C ARG A 29 9.14 1.23 13.89
N ALA A 30 9.69 2.40 13.56
CA ALA A 30 10.53 3.17 14.49
C ALA A 30 9.73 3.62 15.73
N GLY A 31 8.42 3.88 15.58
CA GLY A 31 7.49 4.18 16.67
C GLY A 31 6.93 2.96 17.41
N GLY A 32 7.39 1.74 17.13
CA GLY A 32 6.94 0.51 17.81
C GLY A 32 5.60 -0.05 17.32
N THR A 33 4.99 0.57 16.31
CA THR A 33 3.74 0.10 15.68
C THR A 33 4.03 -0.65 14.39
N TRP A 34 3.11 -1.49 13.96
CA TRP A 34 3.19 -2.13 12.66
C TRP A 34 2.00 -1.68 11.84
N PRO A 35 2.21 -1.17 10.63
CA PRO A 35 1.10 -0.85 9.76
C PRO A 35 0.49 -2.13 9.19
N ASP A 36 -0.78 -2.05 8.86
CA ASP A 36 -1.45 -3.00 7.99
C ASP A 36 -1.13 -2.69 6.54
N TRP A 37 -0.78 -3.71 5.77
CA TRP A 37 -0.52 -3.57 4.34
C TRP A 37 -1.80 -3.87 3.57
N CYS A 38 -2.26 -2.91 2.79
CA CYS A 38 -3.51 -3.04 2.05
C CYS A 38 -3.26 -2.93 0.54
N THR A 39 -4.00 -3.72 -0.23
CA THR A 39 -4.17 -3.52 -1.66
C THR A 39 -5.64 -3.44 -2.00
N GLY A 40 -5.98 -2.61 -2.98
CA GLY A 40 -7.35 -2.33 -3.34
C GLY A 40 -7.49 -2.05 -4.82
N VAL A 41 -8.70 -2.28 -5.31
CA VAL A 41 -9.03 -2.15 -6.72
C VAL A 41 -10.28 -1.32 -6.91
N ALA A 42 -10.29 -0.51 -7.98
CA ALA A 42 -11.49 0.09 -8.54
C ALA A 42 -11.64 -0.39 -9.98
N LEU A 43 -12.88 -0.65 -10.41
CA LEU A 43 -13.16 -1.13 -11.77
C LEU A 43 -13.22 0.03 -12.78
N GLN A 44 -13.75 1.19 -12.40
CA GLN A 44 -13.88 2.35 -13.28
C GLN A 44 -13.64 3.67 -12.51
N PRO A 45 -12.59 4.44 -12.87
CA PRO A 45 -11.48 4.03 -13.74
C PRO A 45 -10.72 2.83 -13.13
N SER A 46 -10.21 1.93 -13.98
CA SER A 46 -9.50 0.74 -13.48
C SER A 46 -8.24 1.17 -12.74
N ARG A 47 -8.19 0.94 -11.42
CA ARG A 47 -7.06 1.29 -10.56
C ARG A 47 -6.72 0.10 -9.69
N ALA A 48 -5.43 -0.22 -9.58
CA ALA A 48 -4.88 -1.03 -8.51
C ALA A 48 -3.97 -0.12 -7.68
N HIS A 49 -4.13 -0.14 -6.37
CA HIS A 49 -3.37 0.70 -5.46
C HIS A 49 -2.95 -0.10 -4.23
N ALA A 50 -1.78 0.20 -3.69
CA ALA A 50 -1.27 -0.38 -2.47
C ALA A 50 -0.95 0.75 -1.50
N TRP A 51 -1.39 0.61 -0.24
CA TRP A 51 -1.18 1.58 0.82
C TRP A 51 -0.90 0.87 2.15
N VAL A 52 -0.56 1.67 3.16
CA VAL A 52 -0.40 1.23 4.54
C VAL A 52 -1.39 1.96 5.43
N GLU A 53 -1.92 1.25 6.43
CA GLU A 53 -2.76 1.84 7.46
C GLU A 53 -2.12 1.68 8.84
N ALA A 54 -2.17 2.72 9.67
CA ALA A 54 -1.89 2.61 11.10
C ALA A 54 -3.18 2.91 11.86
N GLU A 55 -3.56 2.03 12.79
CA GLU A 55 -4.81 2.16 13.56
C GLU A 55 -6.05 2.35 12.66
N GLY A 56 -6.09 1.64 11.52
CA GLY A 56 -7.17 1.72 10.54
C GLY A 56 -7.20 3.00 9.70
N ARG A 57 -6.16 3.84 9.76
CA ARG A 57 -6.07 5.09 9.00
C ARG A 57 -5.00 5.03 7.91
N PRO A 58 -5.31 5.38 6.65
CA PRO A 58 -4.32 5.37 5.58
C PRO A 58 -3.24 6.43 5.79
N ILE A 59 -1.98 6.07 5.56
CA ILE A 59 -0.83 6.97 5.77
C ILE A 59 -0.33 7.50 4.43
N GLY A 60 -0.24 8.82 4.31
CA GLY A 60 0.30 9.47 3.10
C GLY A 60 -0.62 9.40 1.88
N GLU A 61 -1.88 9.02 2.09
CA GLU A 61 -2.92 8.91 1.08
C GLU A 61 -4.11 9.78 1.48
N ASP A 62 -4.88 10.23 0.48
CA ASP A 62 -6.16 10.89 0.74
C ASP A 62 -7.22 9.85 1.13
N GLU A 63 -7.90 10.05 2.26
CA GLU A 63 -8.92 9.12 2.77
C GLU A 63 -10.08 8.92 1.77
N GLN A 64 -10.45 9.97 1.01
CA GLN A 64 -11.50 9.88 -0.02
C GLN A 64 -11.04 9.07 -1.23
N ASP A 65 -9.78 9.19 -1.63
CA ASP A 65 -9.21 8.37 -2.70
C ASP A 65 -9.19 6.89 -2.33
N ILE A 66 -8.86 6.56 -1.08
CA ILE A 66 -8.85 5.18 -0.58
C ILE A 66 -10.27 4.63 -0.45
N ALA A 67 -11.25 5.45 -0.04
CA ALA A 67 -12.65 5.03 0.09
C ALA A 67 -13.29 4.57 -1.24
N LEU A 68 -12.74 5.00 -2.38
CA LEU A 68 -13.17 4.56 -3.71
C LEU A 68 -12.65 3.16 -4.09
N LEU A 69 -11.72 2.61 -3.31
CA LEU A 69 -11.13 1.30 -3.55
C LEU A 69 -11.85 0.23 -2.73
N VAL A 70 -12.14 -0.90 -3.37
CA VAL A 70 -12.50 -2.12 -2.63
C VAL A 70 -11.20 -2.79 -2.21
N THR A 71 -10.99 -2.95 -0.90
CA THR A 71 -9.83 -3.67 -0.36
C THR A 71 -9.87 -5.13 -0.80
N ALA A 72 -8.89 -5.52 -1.62
CA ALA A 72 -8.76 -6.87 -2.16
C ALA A 72 -7.91 -7.77 -1.24
N MET A 73 -6.87 -7.22 -0.61
CA MET A 73 -6.03 -7.92 0.35
C MET A 73 -5.61 -6.97 1.48
N ARG A 74 -5.68 -7.45 2.72
CA ARG A 74 -5.07 -6.80 3.89
C ARG A 74 -4.18 -7.80 4.60
N VAL A 75 -2.94 -7.41 4.89
CA VAL A 75 -2.00 -8.18 5.72
C VAL A 75 -1.77 -7.40 6.99
N THR A 76 -2.36 -7.88 8.08
CA THR A 76 -2.20 -7.30 9.41
C THR A 76 -1.08 -7.99 10.18
N ARG A 77 -0.45 -7.28 11.12
CA ARG A 77 0.42 -7.96 12.08
C ARG A 77 -0.44 -8.88 12.94
N ARG A 78 -0.07 -10.17 12.99
CA ARG A 78 -0.63 -11.08 13.99
C ARG A 78 -0.09 -10.66 15.36
N GLU A 79 -0.99 -10.24 16.26
CA GLU A 79 -0.67 -10.21 17.69
C GLU A 79 -0.43 -11.66 18.12
N GLY A 80 0.69 -11.89 18.82
CA GLY A 80 1.12 -13.20 19.30
C GLY A 80 1.14 -13.24 20.81
#